data_AF-A0A067BDE0-F1
#
_entry.id   AF-A0A067BDE0-F1
#
_cell.length_a   1.000
_cell.length_b   1.000
_cell.length_c   1.000
_cell.angle_alpha   90.00
_cell.angle_beta   90.00
_cell.angle_gamma   90.00
#
_symmetry.space_group_name_H-M   'P 1'
#
loop_
_entity.id
_entity.type
_entity.pdbx_description
1 polymer ?
#
loop_
_entity_poly.entity_id
_entity_poly.type
_entity_poly.pdbx_seq_one_letter_code
_entity_poly.pdbx_strand_id
1 'polypeptide(L)' 'MFTIGQAPNDAVVFLEKDHLDRETLKQIEAIAAHASVAHARIMPDAHKGNGCCVGFTCHLTPTVLPGLIGGDIGCG' A
#
# COMPACT_ATOMS: atom_id res chain seq x y z
N MET A 1 12.66 -6.33 5.99
CA MET A 1 11.86 -5.06 6.12
C MET A 1 12.61 -3.93 5.45
N PHE A 2 11.95 -3.11 4.64
CA PHE A 2 12.56 -1.94 3.98
C PHE A 2 11.57 -0.79 3.80
N THR A 3 12.08 0.39 3.45
CA THR A 3 11.28 1.61 3.26
C THR A 3 11.38 2.10 1.82
N ILE A 4 10.25 2.55 1.28
CA ILE A 4 10.13 3.24 0.00
C ILE A 4 9.68 4.68 0.30
N GLY A 5 10.27 5.66 -0.41
CA GLY A 5 9.89 7.07 -0.25
C GLY A 5 10.39 7.71 1.05
N GLN A 6 9.76 8.81 1.45
CA GLN A 6 10.07 9.60 2.65
C GLN A 6 8.76 10.08 3.28
N ALA A 7 8.74 10.24 4.60
CA ALA A 7 7.55 10.67 5.32
C ALA A 7 7.05 12.06 4.84
N PRO A 8 5.72 12.28 4.75
CA PRO A 8 4.64 11.36 5.11
C PRO A 8 4.27 10.36 3.99
N ASN A 9 4.89 10.46 2.81
CA ASN A 9 4.61 9.62 1.64
C ASN A 9 5.53 8.38 1.61
N ASP A 10 5.83 7.84 2.79
CA ASP A 10 6.63 6.63 2.97
C ASP A 10 5.77 5.37 2.95
N ALA A 11 6.34 4.27 2.48
CA ALA A 11 5.81 2.93 2.70
C ALA A 11 6.85 2.08 3.43
N VAL A 12 6.47 1.53 4.58
CA VAL A 12 7.26 0.52 5.29
C VAL A 12 6.74 -0.86 4.90
N VAL A 13 7.62 -1.67 4.32
CA VAL A 13 7.31 -3.00 3.82
C VAL A 13 7.85 -4.06 4.78
N PHE A 14 6.95 -4.84 5.37
CA PHE A 14 7.25 -5.92 6.31
C PHE A 14 7.53 -7.25 5.61
N LEU A 15 8.17 -7.18 4.44
CA LEU A 15 8.63 -8.32 3.65
C LEU A 15 10.08 -8.08 3.24
N GLU A 16 10.82 -9.16 2.94
CA GLU A 16 12.13 -9.04 2.30
C GLU A 16 11.98 -8.63 0.83
N LYS A 17 12.90 -7.78 0.36
CA LYS A 17 12.73 -7.10 -0.94
C LYS A 17 12.71 -8.06 -2.14
N ASP A 18 13.43 -9.17 -2.02
CA ASP A 18 13.52 -10.25 -3.01
C ASP A 18 12.27 -11.16 -3.06
N HIS A 19 11.43 -11.14 -2.02
CA HIS A 19 10.16 -11.86 -1.99
C HIS A 19 8.98 -11.04 -2.54
N LEU A 20 9.19 -9.76 -2.87
CA LEU A 20 8.16 -8.90 -3.43
C LEU A 20 8.27 -8.87 -4.95
N ASP A 21 7.19 -9.24 -5.64
CA ASP A 21 7.18 -9.18 -7.10
C ASP A 21 7.16 -7.73 -7.61
N ARG A 22 7.63 -7.56 -8.85
CA ARG A 22 7.80 -6.24 -9.46
C ARG A 22 6.48 -5.47 -9.63
N GLU A 23 5.37 -6.15 -9.89
CA GLU A 23 4.08 -5.48 -10.12
C GLU A 23 3.48 -5.00 -8.80
N THR A 24 3.61 -5.79 -7.73
CA THR A 24 3.25 -5.37 -6.37
C THR A 24 4.10 -4.17 -5.92
N LEU A 25 5.42 -4.20 -6.15
CA LEU A 25 6.31 -3.08 -5.82
C LEU A 25 5.89 -1.78 -6.53
N LYS A 26 5.62 -1.82 -7.84
CA LYS A 26 5.13 -0.65 -8.59
C LYS A 26 3.82 -0.11 -8.04
N GLN A 27 2.91 -1.00 -7.64
CA GLN A 27 1.63 -0.59 -7.09
C GLN A 27 1.80 0.08 -5.72
N ILE A 28 2.69 -0.44 -4.87
CA ILE A 28 3.04 0.18 -3.59
C ILE A 28 3.64 1.58 -3.80
N GLU A 29 4.57 1.72 -4.75
CA GLU A 29 5.17 3.01 -5.11
C GLU A 29 4.11 4.03 -5.56
N ALA A 30 3.17 3.60 -6.42
CA ALA A 30 2.09 4.44 -6.91
C ALA A 30 1.12 4.87 -5.79
N ILE A 31 0.78 3.95 -4.88
CA ILE A 31 -0.10 4.22 -3.73
C ILE A 31 0.58 5.18 -2.76
N ALA A 32 1.84 4.93 -2.41
CA ALA A 32 2.60 5.77 -1.47
C ALA A 32 2.81 7.20 -1.99
N ALA A 33 2.89 7.38 -3.31
CA ALA A 33 3.00 8.70 -3.94
C ALA A 33 1.68 9.50 -3.96
N HIS A 34 0.55 8.87 -3.66
CA HIS A 34 -0.76 9.53 -3.74
C HIS A 34 -1.00 10.47 -2.55
N ALA A 35 -1.46 11.70 -2.80
CA ALA A 35 -1.63 12.74 -1.77
C ALA A 35 -2.61 12.38 -0.64
N SER A 36 -3.60 11.52 -0.91
CA SER A 36 -4.55 11.00 0.08
C SER A 36 -4.01 9.88 0.97
N VAL A 37 -2.77 9.42 0.74
CA VAL A 37 -2.11 8.35 1.49
C VAL A 37 -0.99 8.95 2.34
N ALA A 38 -0.95 8.57 3.61
CA ALA A 38 0.13 8.95 4.52
C ALA A 38 0.57 7.75 5.35
N HIS A 39 1.87 7.56 5.52
CA HIS A 39 2.48 6.50 6.32
C HIS A 39 1.96 5.10 5.96
N ALA A 40 2.14 4.70 4.70
CA ALA A 40 1.72 3.39 4.23
C ALA A 40 2.47 2.26 4.95
N ARG A 41 1.78 1.17 5.25
CA ARG A 41 2.31 -0.06 5.84
C ARG A 41 1.87 -1.24 4.99
N ILE A 42 2.84 -2.04 4.57
CA ILE A 42 2.64 -3.17 3.66
C ILE A 42 2.95 -4.45 4.40
N MET A 43 1.93 -5.30 4.56
CA MET A 43 1.98 -6.57 5.26
C MET A 43 2.79 -7.63 4.46
N PRO A 44 3.27 -8.71 5.11
CA PRO A 44 4.09 -9.73 4.44
C PRO A 44 3.36 -10.51 3.33
N ASP A 45 2.03 -10.55 3.35
CA ASP A 45 1.15 -11.21 2.38
C ASP A 45 0.73 -10.29 1.21
N ALA A 46 1.37 -9.13 1.11
CA ALA A 46 1.03 -8.14 0.11
C ALA A 46 1.23 -8.66 -1.32
N HIS A 47 0.23 -8.38 -2.15
CA HIS A 47 0.24 -8.74 -3.56
C HIS A 47 -0.59 -7.75 -4.36
N LYS A 48 -0.29 -7.68 -5.65
CA LYS A 48 -0.97 -6.79 -6.59
C LYS A 48 -2.47 -7.12 -6.66
N GLY A 49 -3.30 -6.14 -6.31
CA GLY A 49 -4.76 -6.20 -6.45
C GLY A 49 -5.28 -5.33 -7.60
N ASN A 50 -6.61 -5.27 -7.73
CA ASN A 50 -7.26 -4.45 -8.74
C ASN A 50 -7.37 -2.98 -8.28
N GLY A 51 -6.33 -2.18 -8.53
CA GLY A 51 -6.28 -0.76 -8.18
C GLY A 51 -5.79 -0.45 -6.75
N CYS A 52 -5.69 -1.46 -5.88
CA CYS A 52 -5.07 -1.39 -4.56
C CYS A 52 -4.10 -2.56 -4.36
N CYS A 53 -3.01 -2.35 -3.63
CA CYS A 53 -2.17 -3.44 -3.12
C CYS A 53 -2.93 -4.12 -1.98
N VAL A 54 -3.16 -5.43 -2.07
CA VAL A 54 -3.71 -6.19 -0.93
C VAL A 54 -2.65 -6.24 0.17
N GLY A 55 -3.07 -6.33 1.44
CA GLY A 55 -2.14 -6.26 2.58
C GLY A 55 -1.61 -4.85 2.85
N PHE A 56 -2.37 -3.82 2.50
CA PHE A 56 -2.02 -2.41 2.69
C PHE A 56 -2.83 -1.76 3.81
N THR A 57 -2.20 -0.84 4.56
CA THR A 57 -2.91 0.13 5.40
C THR A 57 -2.17 1.48 5.40
N CYS A 58 -2.85 2.55 5.78
CA CYS A 58 -2.29 3.89 5.90
C CYS A 58 -3.00 4.69 6.99
N HIS A 59 -2.43 5.83 7.38
CA HIS A 59 -3.15 6.79 8.21
C HIS A 59 -4.33 7.37 7.44
N LEU A 60 -5.41 7.65 8.16
CA LEU A 60 -6.54 8.41 7.61
C LEU A 60 -6.10 9.84 7.32
N THR A 61 -6.50 10.33 6.16
CA THR A 61 -6.39 11.74 5.76
C THR A 61 -7.79 12.35 5.66
N PRO A 62 -7.93 13.67 5.43
CA PRO A 62 -9.23 14.29 5.18
C PRO A 62 -9.94 13.80 3.91
N THR A 63 -9.30 12.92 3.12
CA THR A 63 -9.83 12.36 1.88
C THR A 63 -9.76 10.84 1.91
N VAL A 64 -10.72 10.19 1.23
CA VAL A 64 -10.75 8.72 1.11
C VAL A 64 -10.71 8.36 -0.37
N LEU A 65 -9.96 7.30 -0.68
CA LEU A 65 -9.94 6.67 -2.00
C LEU A 65 -10.73 5.35 -1.92
N PRO A 66 -11.99 5.28 -2.39
CA PRO A 66 -12.78 4.05 -2.32
C PRO A 66 -12.09 2.85 -2.98
N GLY A 67 -11.34 3.09 -4.05
CA GLY A 67 -10.55 2.07 -4.73
C GLY A 67 -9.46 1.41 -3.88
N LEU A 68 -9.01 2.06 -2.79
CA LEU A 68 -8.06 1.48 -1.85
C LEU A 68 -8.70 0.60 -0.76
N ILE A 69 -10.02 0.67 -0.57
CA ILE A 69 -10.75 -0.19 0.38
C ILE A 69 -10.93 -1.59 -0.21
N GLY A 70 -11.20 -1.68 -1.51
CA GLY A 70 -11.50 -2.92 -2.21
C GLY A 70 -12.92 -2.93 -2.77
N GLY A 71 -13.17 -3.83 -3.72
CA GLY A 71 -14.48 -3.95 -4.36
C GLY A 71 -15.53 -4.70 -3.52
N ASP A 72 -15.08 -5.53 -2.58
CA ASP A 72 -15.92 -6.31 -1.68
C ASP A 72 -15.85 -5.74 -0.26
N ILE A 73 -16.60 -4.65 -0.04
CA ILE A 73 -16.58 -3.92 1.22
C ILE A 73 -17.28 -4.76 2.30
N GLY A 74 -16.54 -5.05 3.38
CA GLY A 74 -17.03 -5.88 4.49
C GLY A 74 -16.65 -7.35 4.40
N CYS A 75 -15.80 -7.73 3.44
CA CYS A 75 -15.18 -9.04 3.40
C CYS A 75 -14.37 -9.31 4.69
N GLY A 76 -14.53 -10.50 5.26
CA GLY A 76 -13.86 -10.96 6.49
C GLY A 76 -13.95 -12.48 6.66
#